data_AF-R7A0G6-F1
#
_entry.id   AF-R7A0G6-F1
#
_cell.length_a   1.000
_cell.length_b   1.000
_cell.length_c   1.000
_cell.angle_alpha   90.00
_cell.angle_beta   90.00
_cell.angle_gamma   90.00
#
_symmetry.space_group_name_H-M   'P 1'
#
loop_
_entity.id
_entity.type
_entity.pdbx_description
1 polymer ?
#
loop_
_entity_poly.entity_id
_entity_poly.type
_entity_poly.pdbx_seq_one_letter_code
_entity_poly.pdbx_strand_id
1 'polypeptide(L)'
;MLTLNIYEKGQRVKKYEAETADILYGTIEDLIELIDLDKLNDLETKQGQLEVGKTILKGIPILMPFLKEIFIGLNDEEIRKTKVKELIPLFVEIFKYAFSELNFGEEENAGN
;
A
#
# COMPACT_ATOMS: atom_id res chain seq x y z
N MET A 1 6.56 3.36 -8.16
CA MET A 1 7.71 3.47 -7.25
C MET A 1 7.17 4.02 -5.95
N LEU A 2 7.30 3.27 -4.89
CA LEU A 2 6.70 3.61 -3.60
C LEU A 2 7.56 4.63 -2.88
N THR A 3 6.93 5.58 -2.21
CA THR A 3 7.63 6.59 -1.42
C THR A 3 6.98 6.78 -0.07
N LEU A 4 7.81 6.94 0.97
CA LEU A 4 7.36 7.22 2.32
C LEU A 4 8.21 8.33 2.93
N ASN A 5 7.58 9.44 3.31
CA ASN A 5 8.26 10.59 3.91
C ASN A 5 8.16 10.56 5.44
N ILE A 6 9.27 10.90 6.10
CA ILE A 6 9.34 11.06 7.55
C ILE A 6 9.41 12.54 7.88
N TYR A 7 8.63 12.97 8.86
CA TYR A 7 8.49 14.36 9.26
C TYR A 7 8.89 14.61 10.72
N GLU A 8 9.53 15.75 10.96
CA GLU A 8 9.72 16.29 12.30
C GLU A 8 9.29 17.76 12.32
N LYS A 9 8.47 18.12 13.31
CA LYS A 9 7.93 19.49 13.46
C LYS A 9 7.30 20.03 12.16
N GLY A 10 6.66 19.14 11.39
CA GLY A 10 6.01 19.45 10.10
C GLY A 10 6.93 19.50 8.88
N GLN A 11 8.26 19.41 9.05
CA GLN A 11 9.23 19.42 7.97
C GLN A 11 9.67 18.01 7.59
N ARG A 12 9.85 17.73 6.30
CA ARG A 12 10.33 16.42 5.84
C ARG A 12 11.82 16.30 6.18
N VAL A 13 12.19 15.30 6.96
CA VAL A 13 13.57 15.02 7.37
C VAL A 13 14.19 13.83 6.66
N LYS A 14 13.37 12.88 6.17
CA LYS A 14 13.83 11.68 5.46
C LYS A 14 12.80 11.23 4.44
N LYS A 15 13.26 10.52 3.41
CA LYS A 15 12.45 9.88 2.38
C LYS A 15 12.95 8.47 2.19
N TYR A 16 12.03 7.51 2.24
CA TYR A 16 12.26 6.14 1.81
C TYR A 16 11.67 5.93 0.43
N GLU A 17 12.34 5.10 -0.36
CA GLU A 17 11.93 4.69 -1.70
C GLU A 17 12.05 3.18 -1.78
N ALA A 18 11.10 2.54 -2.46
CA ALA A 18 11.10 1.12 -2.74
C ALA A 18 10.48 0.87 -4.11
N GLU A 19 10.95 -0.15 -4.82
CA GLU A 19 10.31 -0.60 -6.04
C GLU A 19 9.21 -1.60 -5.69
N THR A 20 8.07 -1.49 -6.38
CA THR A 20 6.97 -2.46 -6.19
C THR A 20 7.41 -3.88 -6.58
N ALA A 21 8.31 -3.99 -7.56
CA ALA A 21 8.89 -5.26 -8.02
C ALA A 21 9.76 -5.97 -6.94
N ASP A 22 10.22 -5.25 -5.92
CA ASP A 22 11.03 -5.81 -4.84
C ASP A 22 10.18 -6.31 -3.66
N ILE A 23 8.85 -6.15 -3.72
CA ILE A 23 7.97 -6.62 -2.65
C ILE A 23 7.83 -8.14 -2.75
N LEU A 24 8.14 -8.81 -1.64
CA LEU A 24 8.06 -10.26 -1.56
C LEU A 24 6.60 -10.73 -1.57
N TYR A 25 6.35 -11.88 -2.22
CA TYR A 25 5.02 -12.47 -2.32
C TYR A 25 4.33 -12.65 -0.95
N GLY A 26 5.06 -13.08 0.09
CA GLY A 26 4.48 -13.26 1.43
C GLY A 26 3.88 -11.96 2.00
N THR A 27 4.52 -10.82 1.77
CA THR A 27 3.99 -9.51 2.13
C THR A 27 2.70 -9.20 1.38
N ILE A 28 2.60 -9.62 0.11
CA ILE A 28 1.40 -9.44 -0.72
C ILE A 28 0.25 -10.35 -0.27
N GLU A 29 0.54 -11.62 0.01
CA GLU A 29 -0.42 -12.62 0.51
C GLU A 29 -1.11 -12.12 1.79
N ASP A 30 -0.32 -11.73 2.79
CA ASP A 30 -0.83 -11.21 4.07
C ASP A 30 -1.65 -9.92 3.91
N LEU A 31 -1.25 -9.04 2.98
CA LEU A 31 -1.93 -7.77 2.71
C LEU A 31 -3.33 -7.97 2.10
N ILE A 32 -3.47 -8.97 1.25
CA ILE A 32 -4.74 -9.30 0.57
C ILE A 32 -5.76 -9.86 1.55
N GLU A 33 -5.33 -10.64 2.54
CA GLU A 33 -6.24 -11.14 3.58
C GLU A 33 -6.87 -10.01 4.41
N LEU A 34 -6.21 -8.84 4.47
CA LEU A 34 -6.66 -7.71 5.28
C LEU A 34 -7.67 -6.81 4.57
N ILE A 35 -7.76 -6.88 3.24
CA ILE A 35 -8.64 -6.01 2.47
C ILE A 35 -9.66 -6.81 1.70
N ASP A 36 -10.91 -6.39 1.83
CA ASP A 36 -12.00 -6.80 0.96
C ASP A 36 -11.75 -6.26 -0.46
N LEU A 37 -11.25 -7.15 -1.32
CA LEU A 37 -10.72 -6.86 -2.66
C LEU A 37 -11.79 -6.26 -3.57
N ASP A 38 -13.06 -6.63 -3.38
CA ASP A 38 -14.20 -6.11 -4.15
C ASP A 38 -14.38 -4.60 -3.93
N LYS A 39 -13.89 -4.05 -2.81
CA LYS A 39 -13.99 -2.62 -2.49
C LYS A 39 -12.91 -1.77 -3.15
N LEU A 40 -11.84 -2.39 -3.67
CA LEU A 40 -10.76 -1.66 -4.34
C LEU A 40 -11.09 -1.34 -5.80
N ASN A 41 -12.05 -2.05 -6.40
CA ASN A 41 -12.56 -1.75 -7.74
C ASN A 41 -13.31 -0.41 -7.81
N ASP A 42 -13.77 0.13 -6.68
CA ASP A 42 -14.51 1.40 -6.59
C ASP A 42 -13.62 2.61 -6.22
N LEU A 43 -12.29 2.47 -6.34
CA LEU A 43 -11.33 3.54 -6.03
C LEU A 43 -11.45 4.78 -6.92
N GLU A 44 -12.19 4.70 -8.02
CA GLU A 44 -12.48 5.83 -8.90
C GLU A 44 -13.55 6.76 -8.35
N THR A 45 -14.38 6.29 -7.41
CA THR A 45 -15.41 7.11 -6.76
C THR A 45 -14.97 7.64 -5.41
N LYS A 46 -15.53 8.78 -5.00
CA LYS A 46 -15.30 9.33 -3.64
C LYS A 46 -15.74 8.37 -2.54
N GLN A 47 -16.78 7.57 -2.81
CA GLN A 47 -17.31 6.63 -1.84
C GLN A 47 -16.38 5.43 -1.67
N GLY A 48 -15.86 4.84 -2.76
CA GLY A 48 -14.89 3.76 -2.67
C GLY A 48 -13.56 4.22 -2.05
N GLN A 49 -13.07 5.42 -2.37
CA GLN A 49 -11.89 6.01 -1.70
C GLN A 49 -12.09 6.15 -0.18
N LEU A 50 -13.30 6.55 0.26
CA LEU A 50 -13.62 6.67 1.68
C LEU A 50 -13.67 5.30 2.37
N GLU A 51 -14.30 4.29 1.75
CA GLU A 51 -14.37 2.93 2.31
C GLU A 51 -12.99 2.29 2.41
N VAL A 52 -12.16 2.42 1.37
CA VAL A 52 -10.77 1.94 1.39
C VAL A 52 -9.95 2.68 2.45
N GLY A 53 -10.12 4.01 2.56
CA GLY A 53 -9.52 4.80 3.62
C GLY A 53 -9.90 4.30 5.02
N LYS A 54 -11.17 3.97 5.26
CA LYS A 54 -11.63 3.37 6.54
C LYS A 54 -11.00 2.01 6.80
N THR A 55 -10.91 1.15 5.78
CA THR A 55 -10.27 -0.17 5.89
C THR A 55 -8.80 -0.03 6.23
N ILE A 56 -8.07 0.82 5.51
CA ILE A 56 -6.65 1.11 5.79
C ILE A 56 -6.50 1.65 7.22
N LEU A 57 -7.33 2.62 7.64
CA LEU A 57 -7.26 3.17 8.99
C LEU A 57 -7.52 2.14 10.09
N LYS A 58 -8.43 1.18 9.87
CA LYS A 58 -8.67 0.05 10.79
C LYS A 58 -7.52 -0.95 10.76
N GLY A 59 -6.95 -1.17 9.58
CA GLY A 59 -5.84 -2.06 9.33
C GLY A 59 -4.49 -1.50 9.76
N ILE A 60 -4.36 -0.19 10.00
CA ILE A 60 -3.08 0.48 10.33
C ILE A 60 -2.20 -0.33 11.28
N PRO A 61 -2.67 -0.82 12.45
CA PRO A 61 -1.83 -1.56 13.39
C PRO A 61 -1.22 -2.82 12.78
N ILE A 62 -1.97 -3.46 11.89
CA ILE A 62 -1.59 -4.69 11.18
C ILE A 62 -0.76 -4.36 9.93
N LEU A 63 -0.97 -3.19 9.33
CA LEU A 63 -0.31 -2.76 8.11
C LEU A 63 1.11 -2.19 8.32
N MET A 64 1.41 -1.71 9.53
CA MET A 64 2.72 -1.09 9.85
C MET A 64 3.93 -2.02 9.71
N PRO A 65 3.87 -3.30 10.10
CA PRO A 65 4.95 -4.27 9.85
C PRO A 65 5.35 -4.35 8.37
N PHE A 66 4.40 -4.38 7.44
CA PHE A 66 4.70 -4.46 6.01
C PHE A 66 5.46 -3.25 5.49
N LEU A 67 5.28 -2.06 6.07
CA LEU A 67 6.09 -0.90 5.70
C LEU A 67 7.57 -1.14 5.98
N LYS A 68 7.93 -1.91 7.02
CA LYS A 68 9.33 -2.24 7.33
C LYS A 68 9.90 -3.31 6.40
N GLU A 69 9.04 -4.19 5.89
CA GLU A 69 9.41 -5.18 4.87
C GLU A 69 9.64 -4.52 3.52
N ILE A 70 8.80 -3.55 3.16
CA ILE A 70 8.88 -2.80 1.89
C ILE A 70 10.03 -1.77 1.93
N PHE A 71 10.17 -1.02 3.03
CA PHE A 71 11.16 0.05 3.15
C PHE A 71 12.30 -0.36 4.10
N ILE A 72 13.38 -0.88 3.51
CA ILE A 72 14.55 -1.34 4.25
C ILE A 72 15.10 -0.25 5.17
N GLY A 73 15.24 -0.60 6.46
CA GLY A 73 15.77 0.28 7.50
C GLY A 73 14.74 1.20 8.16
N LEU A 74 13.47 1.17 7.74
CA LEU A 74 12.37 1.86 8.41
C LEU A 74 12.13 1.28 9.81
N ASN A 75 11.94 2.16 10.80
CA ASN A 75 11.63 1.75 12.17
C ASN A 75 10.29 2.31 12.67
N ASP A 76 9.83 1.81 13.82
CA ASP A 76 8.52 2.13 14.39
C ASP A 76 8.36 3.62 14.78
N GLU A 77 9.45 4.28 15.20
CA GLU A 77 9.42 5.71 15.52
C GLU A 77 9.24 6.55 14.25
N GLU A 78 9.95 6.19 13.19
CA GLU A 78 9.84 6.85 11.90
C GLU A 78 8.46 6.64 11.27
N ILE A 79 7.88 5.45 11.38
CA ILE A 79 6.52 5.17 10.93
C ILE A 79 5.51 6.15 11.54
N ARG A 80 5.63 6.43 12.85
CA ARG A 80 4.76 7.39 13.56
C ARG A 80 4.93 8.83 13.11
N LYS A 81 6.01 9.14 12.40
CA LYS A 81 6.34 10.45 11.84
C LYS A 81 5.90 10.59 10.37
N THR A 82 5.12 9.65 9.85
CA THR A 82 4.54 9.71 8.50
C THR A 82 3.19 10.45 8.50
N LYS A 83 2.77 10.99 7.35
CA LYS A 83 1.46 11.63 7.22
C LYS A 83 0.41 10.62 6.78
N VAL A 84 -0.72 10.56 7.49
CA VAL A 84 -1.86 9.70 7.11
C VAL A 84 -2.31 9.93 5.67
N LYS A 85 -2.31 11.18 5.20
CA LYS A 85 -2.65 11.53 3.81
C LYS A 85 -1.69 10.97 2.75
N GLU A 86 -0.50 10.50 3.16
CA GLU A 86 0.49 9.84 2.31
C GLU A 86 0.44 8.32 2.47
N LEU A 87 0.05 7.82 3.64
CA LEU A 87 -0.13 6.38 3.87
C LEU A 87 -1.27 5.79 3.02
N ILE A 88 -2.42 6.48 2.94
CA ILE A 88 -3.56 5.98 2.16
C ILE A 88 -3.19 5.74 0.68
N PRO A 89 -2.65 6.73 -0.07
CA PRO A 89 -2.29 6.50 -1.46
C PRO A 89 -1.16 5.48 -1.63
N LEU A 90 -0.22 5.40 -0.68
CA LEU A 90 0.83 4.38 -0.68
C LEU A 90 0.24 2.96 -0.62
N PHE A 91 -0.63 2.70 0.34
CA PHE A 91 -1.29 1.40 0.45
C PHE A 91 -2.15 1.09 -0.77
N VAL A 92 -2.87 2.08 -1.32
CA VAL A 92 -3.60 1.91 -2.58
C VAL A 92 -2.69 1.47 -3.73
N GLU A 93 -1.49 2.05 -3.87
CA GLU A 93 -0.53 1.64 -4.90
C GLU A 93 -0.03 0.20 -4.68
N ILE A 94 0.27 -0.16 -3.43
CA ILE A 94 0.69 -1.53 -3.06
C ILE A 94 -0.41 -2.53 -3.40
N PHE A 95 -1.67 -2.25 -3.03
CA PHE A 95 -2.79 -3.12 -3.35
C PHE A 95 -2.99 -3.24 -4.86
N LYS A 96 -2.99 -2.13 -5.60
CA LYS A 96 -3.12 -2.17 -7.06
C LYS A 96 -2.06 -3.04 -7.72
N TYR A 97 -0.82 -2.94 -7.26
CA TYR A 97 0.27 -3.79 -7.73
C TYR A 97 0.04 -5.27 -7.37
N ALA A 98 -0.36 -5.56 -6.13
CA ALA A 98 -0.72 -6.92 -5.71
C ALA A 98 -1.74 -7.56 -6.66
N PHE A 99 -2.79 -6.81 -7.04
CA PHE A 99 -3.80 -7.32 -7.98
C PHE A 99 -3.28 -7.50 -9.39
N SER A 100 -2.47 -6.57 -9.92
CA SER A 100 -1.95 -6.73 -11.26
C SER A 100 -1.10 -8.00 -11.36
N GLU A 101 -0.31 -8.30 -10.32
CA GLU A 101 0.51 -9.52 -10.27
C GLU A 101 -0.31 -10.80 -10.06
N LEU A 102 -1.46 -10.73 -9.39
CA LEU A 102 -2.33 -11.89 -9.19
C LEU A 102 -3.34 -12.14 -10.32
N ASN A 103 -3.73 -11.09 -11.03
CA ASN A 103 -4.62 -11.18 -12.19
C ASN A 103 -3.90 -11.70 -13.45
N PHE A 104 -2.65 -12.15 -13.35
CA PHE A 104 -1.96 -12.94 -14.39
C PHE A 104 -2.52 -14.38 -14.50
N GLY A 105 -3.85 -14.48 -14.58
CA GLY A 105 -4.62 -15.62 -15.09
C GLY A 105 -5.58 -15.23 -16.22
N GLU A 106 -5.72 -13.94 -16.57
CA GLU A 106 -6.36 -13.55 -17.84
C GLU A 106 -5.27 -13.44 -18.91
N GLU A 107 -4.93 -14.60 -19.48
CA GLU A 107 -4.17 -14.68 -20.72
C GLU A 107 -4.73 -13.73 -21.77
N GLU A 108 -3.82 -13.07 -22.48
CA GLU A 108 -4.02 -12.54 -23.83
C GLU A 108 -4.84 -13.51 -24.67
N ASN A 109 -6.16 -13.30 -24.76
CA ASN A 109 -6.91 -13.69 -25.95
C ASN A 109 -6.86 -12.53 -26.95
N ALA A 110 -5.63 -12.21 -27.37
CA ALA A 110 -5.41 -11.58 -28.66
C ALA A 110 -5.58 -12.67 -29.75
N GLY A 111 -6.82 -12.95 -30.11
CA GLY A 111 -7.13 -13.86 -31.21
C GLY A 111 -8.62 -14.00 -31.48
N ASN A 112 -9.18 -13.13 -32.34
CA ASN A 112 -9.71 -13.49 -33.66
C ASN A 112 -10.10 -12.24 -34.46
#